data_AF-A0A0N4W9C1-F1
#
_entry.id   AF-A0A0N4W9C1-F1
#
_cell.length_a   1.000
_cell.length_b   1.000
_cell.length_c   1.000
_cell.angle_alpha   90.00
_cell.angle_beta   90.00
_cell.angle_gamma   90.00
#
_symmetry.space_group_name_H-M   'P 1'
#
loop_
_entity.id
_entity.type
_entity.pdbx_description
1 polymer ?
#
loop_
_entity_poly.entity_id
_entity_poly.type
_entity_poly.pdbx_seq_one_letter_code
_entity_poly.pdbx_strand_id
1 'polypeptide(L)'
;MYIKRLEIDGFKSYSKLQVIDGFDTQFNAITGLNGTGKSNILDSICFVLGITNLTHIRAGQLHDLVYKQGQAATVTITFDNRDKKHGPIGYHNCDEIVIRRQIIVNGRNSYTINGSTATNAKVSDFFRSVGLNVNNPHFLIMQGRITKVLNMKPHEILGMIEEAAGTKLYEAKRTLALNTIHKKQSKLMAEDILPQLEKLQRDKQNFLEYNNCDREIERRERKLTAFTYYMALVAFFFLLDLFFCTIRFSYGELFRKSPSIVRSLLWRKRKKSKV
;
A
#
# COMPACT_ATOMS: atom_id res chain seq x y z
N MET A 1 18.46 -1.43 33.15
CA MET A 1 19.07 -2.72 32.71
C MET A 1 20.58 -2.53 32.54
N TYR A 2 21.40 -3.43 33.08
CA TYR A 2 22.86 -3.41 32.91
C TYR A 2 23.42 -4.83 32.75
N ILE A 3 24.65 -4.96 32.24
CA ILE A 3 25.31 -6.27 32.11
C ILE A 3 25.72 -6.74 33.50
N LYS A 4 25.30 -7.92 33.92
CA LYS A 4 25.69 -8.54 35.19
C LYS A 4 26.86 -9.49 35.01
N ARG A 5 26.79 -10.33 33.97
CA ARG A 5 27.77 -11.38 33.67
C ARG A 5 27.96 -11.56 32.17
N LEU A 6 29.19 -11.82 31.76
CA LEU A 6 29.59 -12.15 30.40
C LEU A 6 30.34 -13.49 30.40
N GLU A 7 29.85 -14.44 29.61
CA GLU A 7 30.47 -15.76 29.44
C GLU A 7 30.92 -15.90 27.98
N ILE A 8 32.20 -16.21 27.79
CA ILE A 8 32.84 -16.29 26.47
C ILE A 8 33.46 -17.68 26.32
N ASP A 9 33.06 -18.42 25.29
CA ASP A 9 33.59 -19.75 25.01
C ASP A 9 33.94 -19.90 23.53
N GLY A 10 35.13 -20.41 23.24
CA GLY A 10 35.62 -20.65 21.87
C GLY A 10 35.72 -19.41 20.97
N PHE A 11 35.78 -18.19 21.53
CA PHE A 11 35.74 -16.93 20.77
C PHE A 11 37.12 -16.28 20.63
N LYS A 12 37.58 -16.07 19.39
CA LYS A 12 38.86 -15.42 19.01
C LYS A 12 40.08 -15.96 19.76
N SER A 13 40.49 -15.32 20.85
CA SER A 13 41.64 -15.69 21.70
C SER A 13 41.27 -16.56 22.89
N TYR A 14 39.97 -16.71 23.17
CA TYR A 14 39.45 -17.46 24.30
C TYR A 14 39.10 -18.88 23.85
N SER A 15 39.99 -19.84 24.13
CA SER A 15 39.80 -21.26 23.79
C SER A 15 38.94 -22.03 24.79
N LYS A 16 38.92 -21.57 26.04
CA LYS A 16 38.11 -22.15 27.13
C LYS A 16 37.06 -21.14 27.57
N LEU A 17 36.00 -21.64 28.19
CA LEU A 17 35.01 -20.82 28.87
C LEU A 17 35.67 -19.84 29.86
N GLN A 18 35.46 -18.56 29.62
CA GLN A 18 35.81 -17.47 30.52
C GLN A 18 34.54 -16.82 31.02
N VAL A 19 34.41 -16.70 32.34
CA VAL A 19 33.29 -16.05 32.99
C VAL A 19 33.79 -14.76 33.61
N ILE A 20 33.25 -13.64 33.12
CA ILE A 20 33.50 -12.31 33.65
C ILE A 20 32.23 -11.90 34.40
N ASP A 21 32.34 -11.82 35.72
CA ASP A 21 31.26 -11.43 36.63
C ASP A 21 31.64 -10.15 37.39
N GLY A 22 30.68 -9.54 38.08
CA GLY A 22 30.92 -8.37 38.92
C GLY A 22 31.01 -7.06 38.15
N PHE A 23 30.27 -6.92 37.05
CA PHE A 23 30.11 -5.64 36.37
C PHE A 23 29.36 -4.64 37.26
N ASP A 24 29.94 -3.46 37.41
CA ASP A 24 29.30 -2.35 38.10
C ASP A 24 28.22 -1.69 37.23
N THR A 25 27.25 -1.07 37.89
CA THR A 25 26.13 -0.38 37.24
C THR A 25 26.53 0.92 36.54
N GLN A 26 27.60 1.58 36.98
CA GLN A 26 27.99 2.90 36.49
C GLN A 26 29.21 2.83 35.59
N PHE A 27 30.31 2.25 36.07
CA PHE A 27 31.58 2.32 35.36
C PHE A 27 32.38 1.02 35.46
N ASN A 28 32.82 0.53 34.31
CA ASN A 28 33.63 -0.67 34.18
C ASN A 28 34.88 -0.37 33.37
N ALA A 29 36.06 -0.73 33.90
CA ALA A 29 37.33 -0.56 33.22
C ALA A 29 37.95 -1.92 32.91
N ILE A 30 38.31 -2.13 31.63
CA ILE A 30 39.02 -3.33 31.18
C ILE A 30 40.48 -2.94 30.93
N THR A 31 41.39 -3.49 31.72
CA THR A 31 42.84 -3.23 31.63
C THR A 31 43.64 -4.52 31.42
N GLY A 32 44.91 -4.39 31.04
CA GLY A 32 45.84 -5.50 30.83
C GLY A 32 46.92 -5.21 29.79
N LEU A 33 47.87 -6.13 29.63
CA LEU A 33 48.98 -5.99 28.68
C LEU A 33 48.54 -6.05 27.21
N ASN A 34 49.31 -5.45 26.30
CA ASN A 34 49.01 -5.52 24.87
C ASN A 34 49.06 -6.96 24.37
N GLY A 35 48.10 -7.33 23.52
CA GLY A 35 47.99 -8.70 22.98
C GLY A 35 47.23 -9.72 23.84
N THR A 36 46.78 -9.38 25.05
CA THR A 36 46.06 -10.33 25.95
C THR A 36 44.58 -10.55 25.60
N GLY A 37 44.10 -10.00 24.47
CA GLY A 37 42.72 -10.17 24.04
C GLY A 37 41.70 -9.19 24.66
N LYS A 38 42.13 -8.12 25.32
CA LYS A 38 41.23 -7.09 25.91
C LYS A 38 40.12 -6.62 24.95
N SER A 39 40.51 -6.26 23.73
CA SER A 39 39.57 -5.81 22.70
C SER A 39 38.64 -6.93 22.21
N ASN A 40 38.99 -8.21 22.42
CA ASN A 40 38.13 -9.33 22.07
C ASN A 40 36.96 -9.48 23.05
N ILE A 41 37.07 -8.96 24.28
CA ILE A 41 35.94 -8.85 25.21
C ILE A 41 34.89 -7.92 24.61
N LEU A 42 35.30 -6.74 24.14
CA LEU A 42 34.40 -5.81 23.48
C LEU A 42 33.79 -6.41 22.21
N ASP A 43 34.60 -7.10 21.40
CA ASP A 43 34.12 -7.79 20.20
C ASP A 43 33.09 -8.90 20.53
N SER A 44 33.25 -9.61 21.66
CA SER A 44 32.30 -10.64 22.10
C SER A 44 30.95 -10.03 22.47
N ILE A 45 30.94 -8.85 23.12
CA ILE A 45 29.72 -8.11 23.42
C ILE A 45 29.05 -7.65 22.12
N CYS A 46 29.84 -7.11 21.19
CA CYS A 46 29.36 -6.70 19.87
C CYS A 46 28.78 -7.87 19.06
N PHE A 47 29.39 -9.04 19.21
CA PHE A 47 28.91 -10.27 18.59
C PHE A 47 27.53 -10.65 19.14
N VAL A 48 27.30 -10.63 20.46
CA VAL A 48 25.96 -10.94 21.01
C VAL A 48 24.93 -9.88 20.66
N LEU A 49 25.32 -8.59 20.64
CA LEU A 49 24.43 -7.51 20.24
C LEU A 49 23.89 -7.71 18.82
N GLY A 50 24.68 -8.32 17.93
CA GLY A 50 24.24 -8.68 16.59
C GLY A 50 24.65 -7.68 15.52
N ILE A 51 25.76 -6.96 15.72
CA ILE A 51 26.27 -5.99 14.75
C ILE A 51 26.49 -6.69 13.40
N THR A 52 25.83 -6.17 12.36
CA THR A 52 25.84 -6.71 10.99
C THR A 52 27.14 -6.37 10.25
N ASN A 53 27.72 -5.23 10.55
CA ASN A 53 28.97 -4.76 9.98
C ASN A 53 30.18 -5.42 10.66
N LEU A 54 30.67 -6.51 10.07
CA LEU A 54 31.81 -7.30 10.58
C LEU A 54 33.14 -6.53 10.62
N THR A 55 33.25 -5.45 9.84
CA THR A 55 34.39 -4.53 9.86
C THR A 55 34.62 -3.93 11.25
N HIS A 56 33.55 -3.69 12.02
CA HIS A 56 33.68 -3.25 13.41
C HIS A 56 34.27 -4.35 14.28
N ILE A 57 33.83 -5.60 14.12
CA ILE A 57 34.30 -6.74 14.93
C ILE A 57 35.67 -7.25 14.43
N ARG A 58 36.38 -6.51 13.57
CA ARG A 58 37.74 -6.87 13.07
C ARG A 58 37.78 -8.30 12.51
N ALA A 59 36.76 -8.67 11.74
CA ALA A 59 36.62 -9.98 11.12
C ALA A 59 36.11 -9.81 9.68
N GLY A 60 36.57 -10.67 8.75
CA GLY A 60 36.08 -10.68 7.38
C GLY A 60 34.80 -11.51 7.25
N GLN A 61 34.79 -12.66 7.93
CA GLN A 61 33.68 -13.61 7.94
C GLN A 61 33.29 -13.97 9.38
N LEU A 62 32.06 -14.43 9.57
CA LEU A 62 31.56 -14.79 10.90
C LEU A 62 32.34 -15.96 11.52
N HIS A 63 32.87 -16.89 10.72
CA HIS A 63 33.65 -18.01 11.23
C HIS A 63 35.05 -17.60 11.72
N ASP A 64 35.58 -16.44 11.29
CA ASP A 64 36.85 -15.88 11.80
C ASP A 64 36.75 -15.51 13.30
N LEU A 65 35.53 -15.42 13.83
CA LEU A 65 35.27 -15.14 15.23
C LEU A 65 35.45 -16.40 16.11
N VAL A 66 35.46 -17.59 15.50
CA VAL A 66 35.73 -18.85 16.21
C VAL A 66 37.23 -18.98 16.45
N TYR A 67 37.61 -19.47 17.62
CA TYR A 67 39.00 -19.82 17.94
C TYR A 67 39.57 -20.73 16.84
N LYS A 68 40.83 -20.53 16.43
CA LYS A 68 41.43 -21.21 15.25
C LYS A 68 41.33 -22.74 15.26
N GLN A 69 41.23 -23.37 16.43
CA GLN A 69 41.07 -24.82 16.60
C GLN A 69 39.72 -25.21 17.20
N GLY A 70 38.79 -24.27 17.35
CA GLY A 70 37.46 -24.47 17.91
C GLY A 70 36.46 -24.88 16.82
N GLN A 71 35.49 -25.71 17.20
CA GLN A 71 34.37 -26.07 16.31
C GLN A 71 33.19 -25.11 16.45
N ALA A 72 33.08 -24.42 17.59
CA ALA A 72 32.02 -23.47 17.85
C ALA A 72 32.52 -22.34 18.76
N ALA A 73 31.86 -21.19 18.66
CA ALA A 73 31.99 -20.09 19.61
C ALA A 73 30.62 -19.75 20.18
N THR A 74 30.56 -19.61 21.50
CA THR A 74 29.35 -19.24 22.23
C THR A 74 29.66 -18.06 23.12
N VAL A 75 28.83 -17.03 23.03
CA VAL A 75 28.92 -15.88 23.95
C VAL A 75 27.55 -15.68 24.57
N THR A 76 27.52 -15.59 25.90
CA THR A 76 26.30 -15.39 26.69
C THR A 76 26.45 -14.12 27.51
N ILE A 77 25.48 -13.22 27.43
CA ILE A 77 25.38 -12.04 28.27
C ILE A 77 24.15 -12.19 29.16
N THR A 78 24.35 -12.03 30.46
CA THR A 78 23.28 -11.95 31.44
C THR A 78 23.09 -10.49 31.82
N PHE A 79 21.89 -9.97 31.60
CA PHE A 79 21.47 -8.64 31.97
C PHE A 79 20.65 -8.68 33.25
N ASP A 80 20.91 -7.76 34.16
CA ASP A 80 20.04 -7.48 35.30
C ASP A 80 18.95 -6.50 34.86
N ASN A 81 17.69 -6.90 35.06
CA ASN A 81 16.48 -6.18 34.66
C ASN A 81 15.59 -5.82 35.87
N ARG A 82 16.17 -5.63 37.06
CA ARG A 82 15.42 -5.21 38.26
C ARG A 82 14.78 -3.82 38.13
N ASP A 83 15.38 -2.92 37.36
CA ASP A 83 14.77 -1.63 37.03
C ASP A 83 13.78 -1.76 35.87
N LYS A 84 12.51 -1.94 36.23
CA LYS A 84 11.40 -2.18 35.31
C LYS A 84 11.01 -0.96 34.45
N LYS A 85 11.46 0.25 34.81
CA LYS A 85 11.14 1.48 34.04
C LYS A 85 11.78 1.48 32.65
N HIS A 86 12.94 0.85 32.53
CA HIS A 86 13.71 0.75 31.29
C HIS A 86 13.74 -0.68 30.73
N GLY A 87 12.79 -1.52 31.17
CA GLY A 87 12.75 -2.92 30.81
C GLY A 87 12.27 -3.15 29.37
N PRO A 88 12.82 -4.15 28.67
CA PRO A 88 12.39 -4.51 27.32
C PRO A 88 10.94 -4.99 27.30
N ILE A 89 10.22 -4.61 26.23
CA ILE A 89 8.80 -4.94 26.05
C ILE A 89 8.62 -6.46 26.01
N GLY A 90 7.77 -6.99 26.88
CA GLY A 90 7.47 -8.43 26.97
C GLY A 90 8.36 -9.24 27.92
N TYR A 91 9.32 -8.61 28.61
CA TYR A 91 10.19 -9.26 29.60
C TYR A 91 10.15 -8.59 30.98
N HIS A 92 9.10 -7.82 31.28
CA HIS A 92 8.95 -7.11 32.57
C HIS A 92 8.84 -8.03 33.81
N ASN A 93 8.50 -9.30 33.59
CA ASN A 93 8.39 -10.32 34.64
C ASN A 93 9.70 -11.08 34.88
N CYS A 94 10.73 -10.83 34.07
CA CYS A 94 12.04 -11.45 34.22
C CYS A 94 12.99 -10.47 34.91
N ASP A 95 13.45 -10.81 36.11
CA ASP A 95 14.45 -10.02 36.84
C ASP A 95 15.84 -10.15 36.20
N GLU A 96 16.10 -11.24 35.49
CA GLU A 96 17.32 -11.48 34.72
C GLU A 96 16.99 -11.92 33.30
N ILE A 97 17.77 -11.43 32.33
CA ILE A 97 17.61 -11.75 30.92
C ILE A 97 18.93 -12.28 30.38
N VAL A 98 18.92 -13.50 29.88
CA VAL A 98 20.09 -14.18 29.33
C VAL A 98 19.98 -14.20 27.81
N ILE A 99 20.92 -13.57 27.13
CA ILE A 99 21.03 -13.58 25.66
C ILE A 99 22.30 -14.32 25.29
N ARG A 100 22.14 -15.39 24.50
CA ARG A 100 23.25 -16.19 24.01
C ARG A 100 23.25 -16.21 22.49
N ARG A 101 24.41 -15.99 21.90
CA ARG A 101 24.68 -16.18 20.47
C ARG A 101 25.70 -17.29 20.30
N GLN A 102 25.38 -18.26 19.45
CA GLN A 102 26.27 -19.36 19.12
C GLN A 102 26.52 -19.41 17.62
N ILE A 103 27.76 -19.72 17.26
CA ILE A 103 28.16 -20.02 15.89
C ILE A 103 28.95 -21.32 15.86
N ILE A 104 28.64 -22.17 14.88
CA ILE A 104 29.31 -23.44 14.63
C ILE A 104 30.01 -23.31 13.28
N VAL A 105 31.27 -23.72 13.18
CA VAL A 105 32.03 -23.73 11.92
C VAL A 105 31.32 -24.67 10.94
N ASN A 106 31.00 -24.18 9.74
CA ASN A 106 30.19 -24.88 8.74
C ASN A 106 28.77 -25.26 9.20
N GLY A 107 28.32 -24.72 10.33
CA GLY A 107 26.99 -24.92 10.87
C GLY A 107 26.11 -23.68 10.77
N ARG A 108 25.00 -23.68 11.50
CA ARG A 108 24.07 -22.54 11.59
C ARG A 108 24.44 -21.64 12.76
N ASN A 109 24.18 -20.35 12.60
CA ASN A 109 24.18 -19.40 13.70
C ASN A 109 22.83 -19.44 14.42
N SER A 110 22.86 -19.40 15.74
CA SER A 110 21.64 -19.42 16.55
C SER A 110 21.70 -18.35 17.63
N TYR A 111 20.53 -17.77 17.89
CA TYR A 111 20.31 -16.90 19.05
C TYR A 111 19.34 -17.59 19.99
N THR A 112 19.58 -17.41 21.29
CA THR A 112 18.66 -17.82 22.33
C THR A 112 18.47 -16.69 23.33
N ILE A 113 17.23 -16.45 23.72
CA ILE A 113 16.84 -15.49 24.78
C ILE A 113 16.16 -16.33 25.87
N ASN A 114 16.70 -16.31 27.10
CA ASN A 114 16.23 -17.12 28.22
C ASN A 114 16.05 -18.61 27.86
N GLY A 115 16.99 -19.15 27.07
CA GLY A 115 16.95 -20.54 26.59
C GLY A 115 16.02 -20.80 25.40
N SER A 116 15.16 -19.86 25.02
CA SER A 116 14.27 -20.00 23.86
C SER A 116 14.96 -19.52 22.57
N THR A 117 14.85 -20.29 21.48
CA THR A 117 15.42 -19.92 20.18
C THR A 117 14.76 -18.64 19.65
N ALA A 118 15.58 -17.67 19.23
CA ALA A 118 15.13 -16.40 18.71
C ALA A 118 15.72 -16.11 17.32
N THR A 119 14.96 -15.41 16.49
CA THR A 119 15.45 -14.88 15.21
C THR A 119 16.30 -13.62 15.45
N ASN A 120 17.25 -13.33 14.56
CA ASN A 120 18.06 -12.11 14.63
C ASN A 120 17.19 -10.84 14.70
N ALA A 121 16.10 -10.77 13.93
CA ALA A 121 15.13 -9.67 13.99
C ALA A 121 14.57 -9.46 15.41
N LYS A 122 14.17 -10.54 16.10
CA LYS A 122 13.65 -10.48 17.47
C LYS A 122 14.70 -9.97 18.47
N VAL A 123 15.96 -10.37 18.30
CA VAL A 123 17.08 -9.87 19.13
C VAL A 123 17.36 -8.39 18.85
N SER A 124 17.32 -7.97 17.58
CA SER A 124 17.46 -6.56 17.20
C SER A 124 16.32 -5.71 17.78
N ASP A 125 15.09 -6.20 17.74
CA ASP A 125 13.91 -5.54 18.32
C ASP A 125 14.00 -5.48 19.85
N PHE A 126 14.53 -6.52 20.48
CA PHE A 126 14.81 -6.53 21.93
C PHE A 126 15.75 -5.39 22.30
N PHE A 127 16.94 -5.29 21.69
CA PHE A 127 17.90 -4.24 22.04
C PHE A 127 17.37 -2.85 21.72
N ARG A 128 16.66 -2.71 20.61
CA ARG A 128 15.96 -1.47 20.22
C ARG A 128 14.93 -1.03 21.26
N SER A 129 14.22 -1.96 21.89
CA SER A 129 13.25 -1.65 22.95
C SER A 129 13.89 -1.09 24.22
N VAL A 130 15.17 -1.43 24.48
CA VAL A 130 15.97 -0.90 25.60
C VAL A 130 16.72 0.38 25.20
N GLY A 131 16.46 0.93 24.01
CA GLY A 131 17.18 2.11 23.49
C GLY A 131 18.59 1.81 22.98
N LEU A 132 18.99 0.54 22.89
CA LEU A 132 20.26 0.12 22.31
C LEU A 132 20.08 -0.20 20.82
N ASN A 133 20.38 0.77 19.96
CA ASN A 133 20.36 0.53 18.52
C ASN A 133 21.69 -0.12 18.06
N VAL A 134 21.66 -1.45 17.93
CA VAL A 134 22.80 -2.28 17.49
C VAL A 134 23.36 -1.89 16.12
N ASN A 135 22.51 -1.37 15.23
CA ASN A 135 22.90 -0.97 13.89
C ASN A 135 23.51 0.45 13.85
N ASN A 136 23.42 1.18 14.96
CA ASN A 136 24.03 2.48 15.08
C ASN A 136 25.52 2.34 15.44
N PRO A 137 26.45 2.75 14.56
CA PRO A 137 27.88 2.71 14.85
C PRO A 137 28.34 3.72 15.92
N HIS A 138 27.43 4.55 16.46
CA HIS A 138 27.73 5.59 17.45
C HIS A 138 27.57 5.11 18.91
N PHE A 139 26.91 3.97 19.14
CA PHE A 139 26.93 3.32 20.45
C PHE A 139 28.33 2.79 20.81
N LEU A 140 29.13 2.45 19.79
CA LEU A 140 30.43 1.81 19.95
C LEU A 140 31.54 2.67 19.35
N ILE A 141 32.31 3.33 20.22
CA ILE A 141 33.46 4.11 19.80
C ILE A 141 34.69 3.21 19.76
N MET A 142 35.02 2.72 18.57
CA MET A 142 36.25 1.98 18.31
C MET A 142 37.44 2.91 18.05
N GLN A 143 38.65 2.35 18.17
CA GLN A 143 39.88 3.04 17.79
C GLN A 143 39.78 3.56 16.35
N GLY A 144 40.16 4.83 16.14
CA GLY A 144 40.07 5.50 14.84
C GLY A 144 38.66 5.94 14.43
N ARG A 145 37.62 5.66 15.22
CA ARG A 145 36.27 6.20 14.96
C ARG A 145 36.18 7.68 15.33
N ILE A 146 36.95 8.13 16.32
CA ILE A 146 36.95 9.53 16.77
C ILE A 146 37.30 10.51 15.63
N THR A 147 38.30 10.20 14.81
CA THR A 147 38.68 11.04 13.66
C THR A 147 37.61 11.04 12.58
N LYS A 148 36.89 9.93 12.40
CA LYS A 148 35.72 9.89 11.51
C LYS A 148 34.61 10.79 12.03
N VAL A 149 34.31 10.75 13.34
CA VAL A 149 33.28 11.60 13.96
C VAL A 149 33.61 13.08 13.79
N LEU A 150 34.89 13.46 13.94
CA LEU A 150 35.33 14.84 13.72
C LEU A 150 35.18 15.29 12.26
N ASN A 151 35.26 14.37 11.29
CA ASN A 151 35.15 14.64 9.85
C ASN A 151 33.76 14.31 9.27
N MET A 152 32.74 14.08 10.12
CA MET A 152 31.40 13.73 9.64
C MET A 152 30.75 14.90 8.90
N LYS A 153 30.02 14.57 7.84
CA LYS A 153 29.24 15.58 7.12
C LYS A 153 28.00 15.97 7.96
N PRO A 154 27.43 17.17 7.78
CA PRO A 154 26.28 17.63 8.57
C PRO A 154 25.08 16.66 8.59
N HIS A 155 24.82 15.97 7.48
CA HIS A 155 23.73 14.98 7.40
C HIS A 155 23.99 13.72 8.25
N GLU A 156 25.24 13.33 8.44
CA GLU A 156 25.62 12.19 9.29
C GLU A 156 25.46 12.58 10.77
N ILE A 157 25.87 13.80 11.12
CA ILE A 157 25.68 14.38 12.45
C ILE A 157 24.19 14.52 12.78
N LEU A 158 23.37 14.97 11.82
CA LEU A 158 21.92 15.02 11.99
C LEU A 158 21.36 13.63 12.27
N GLY A 159 21.77 12.63 11.48
CA GLY A 159 21.36 11.24 11.70
C GLY A 159 21.76 10.69 13.08
N MET A 160 22.91 11.11 13.62
CA MET A 160 23.32 10.78 14.99
C MET A 160 22.37 11.37 16.03
N ILE A 161 22.02 12.65 15.87
CA ILE A 161 21.15 13.38 16.80
C ILE A 161 19.73 12.81 16.76
N GLU A 162 19.19 12.51 15.57
CA GLU A 162 17.87 11.88 15.41
C GLU A 162 17.80 10.49 16.05
N GLU A 163 18.91 9.74 16.03
CA GLU A 163 19.00 8.46 16.72
C GLU A 163 19.05 8.62 18.23
N ALA A 164 19.83 9.57 18.73
CA ALA A 164 19.91 9.89 20.16
C ALA A 164 18.56 10.41 20.70
N ALA A 165 17.83 11.19 19.90
CA ALA A 165 16.49 11.67 20.20
C ALA A 165 15.41 10.57 20.02
N GLY A 166 15.74 9.43 19.42
CA GLY A 166 14.81 8.33 19.15
C GLY A 166 13.79 8.60 18.04
N THR A 167 13.88 9.73 17.34
CA THR A 167 12.93 10.14 16.27
C THR A 167 13.07 9.29 15.01
N LYS A 168 14.27 8.79 14.72
CA LYS A 168 14.55 7.99 13.52
C LYS A 168 13.70 6.72 13.42
N LEU A 169 13.38 6.07 14.55
CA LEU A 169 12.48 4.92 14.57
C LEU A 169 11.09 5.29 14.07
N TYR A 170 10.57 6.39 14.60
CA TYR A 170 9.25 6.91 14.25
C TYR A 170 9.19 7.26 12.77
N GLU A 171 10.21 7.94 12.24
CA GLU A 171 10.30 8.29 10.82
C GLU A 171 10.40 7.07 9.92
N ALA A 172 11.17 6.05 10.30
CA ALA A 172 11.26 4.81 9.54
C ALA A 172 9.90 4.09 9.48
N LYS A 173 9.20 3.98 10.60
CA LYS A 173 7.85 3.38 10.65
C LYS A 173 6.84 4.21 9.85
N ARG A 174 6.90 5.54 9.96
CA ARG A 174 6.05 6.46 9.20
C ARG A 174 6.27 6.29 7.70
N THR A 175 7.51 6.26 7.25
CA THR A 175 7.87 6.08 5.83
C THR A 175 7.38 4.74 5.29
N LEU A 176 7.56 3.66 6.06
CA LEU A 176 7.02 2.34 5.69
C LEU A 176 5.50 2.36 5.57
N ALA A 177 4.79 2.96 6.53
CA ALA A 177 3.34 3.08 6.49
C ALA A 177 2.86 3.88 5.28
N LEU A 178 3.50 5.03 4.99
CA LEU A 178 3.21 5.85 3.81
C LEU A 178 3.42 5.07 2.51
N ASN A 179 4.50 4.31 2.40
CA ASN A 179 4.76 3.47 1.23
C ASN A 179 3.70 2.38 1.06
N THR A 180 3.23 1.78 2.16
CA THR A 180 2.13 0.80 2.11
C THR A 180 0.81 1.45 1.68
N ILE A 181 0.49 2.64 2.17
CA ILE A 181 -0.70 3.40 1.78
C ILE A 181 -0.64 3.72 0.28
N HIS A 182 0.48 4.25 -0.21
CA HIS A 182 0.65 4.59 -1.62
C HIS A 182 0.47 3.37 -2.53
N LYS A 183 1.06 2.21 -2.15
CA LYS A 183 0.89 0.95 -2.88
C LYS A 183 -0.56 0.44 -2.89
N LYS A 184 -1.30 0.63 -1.79
CA LYS A 184 -2.72 0.25 -1.74
C LYS A 184 -3.58 1.20 -2.58
N GLN A 185 -3.31 2.51 -2.52
CA GLN A 185 -4.02 3.50 -3.33
C GLN A 185 -3.80 3.26 -4.83
N SER A 186 -2.57 2.99 -5.28
CA SER A 186 -2.32 2.71 -6.69
C SER A 186 -3.05 1.47 -7.19
N LYS A 187 -3.18 0.43 -6.36
CA LYS A 187 -3.94 -0.78 -6.69
C LYS A 187 -5.44 -0.52 -6.79
N LEU A 188 -6.02 0.17 -5.80
CA LEU A 188 -7.44 0.54 -5.80
C LEU A 188 -7.82 1.38 -7.04
N MET A 189 -6.95 2.32 -7.41
CA MET A 189 -7.16 3.13 -8.63
C MET A 189 -7.21 2.27 -9.89
N ALA A 190 -6.28 1.31 -10.02
CA ALA A 190 -6.17 0.48 -11.20
C ALA A 190 -7.27 -0.60 -11.30
N GLU A 191 -7.61 -1.25 -10.19
CA GLU A 191 -8.48 -2.43 -10.18
C GLU A 191 -9.98 -2.07 -10.06
N ASP A 192 -10.33 -1.00 -9.35
CA ASP A 192 -11.74 -0.66 -9.11
C ASP A 192 -12.18 0.57 -9.90
N ILE A 193 -11.43 1.67 -9.83
CA ILE A 193 -11.90 2.97 -10.30
C ILE A 193 -11.87 3.07 -11.83
N LEU A 194 -10.74 2.70 -12.47
CA LEU A 194 -10.62 2.74 -13.92
C LEU A 194 -11.66 1.87 -14.66
N PRO A 195 -11.86 0.58 -14.33
CA PRO A 195 -12.84 -0.22 -15.04
C PRO A 195 -14.29 0.23 -14.79
N GLN A 196 -14.61 0.76 -13.60
CA GLN A 196 -15.91 1.37 -13.35
C GLN A 196 -16.11 2.62 -14.20
N LEU A 197 -15.08 3.46 -14.36
CA LEU A 197 -15.13 4.63 -15.22
C LEU A 197 -15.38 4.25 -16.69
N GLU A 198 -14.66 3.24 -17.20
CA GLU A 198 -14.84 2.72 -18.57
C GLU A 198 -16.23 2.12 -18.77
N LYS A 199 -16.79 1.44 -17.77
CA LYS A 199 -18.17 0.94 -17.82
C LYS A 199 -19.16 2.09 -17.90
N LEU A 200 -19.04 3.11 -17.05
CA LEU A 200 -19.92 4.28 -17.06
C LEU A 200 -19.83 5.07 -18.37
N GLN A 201 -18.64 5.15 -18.98
CA GLN A 201 -18.46 5.76 -20.30
C GLN A 201 -19.20 4.98 -21.40
N ARG A 202 -19.13 3.64 -21.38
CA ARG A 202 -19.89 2.79 -22.30
C ARG A 202 -21.40 2.93 -22.10
N ASP A 203 -21.87 2.88 -20.85
CA ASP A 203 -23.29 3.04 -20.53
C ASP A 203 -23.83 4.40 -21.00
N LYS A 204 -23.03 5.47 -20.85
CA LYS A 204 -23.34 6.80 -21.38
C LYS A 204 -23.46 6.79 -22.91
N GLN A 205 -22.54 6.14 -23.62
CA GLN A 205 -22.60 6.04 -25.09
C GLN A 205 -23.87 5.30 -25.54
N ASN A 206 -24.15 4.14 -24.93
CA ASN A 206 -25.35 3.34 -25.22
C ASN A 206 -26.65 4.15 -24.98
N PHE A 207 -26.70 4.95 -23.90
CA PHE A 207 -27.84 5.81 -23.62
C PHE A 207 -28.04 6.93 -24.66
N LEU A 208 -26.95 7.50 -25.17
CA LEU A 208 -27.02 8.50 -26.24
C LEU A 208 -27.51 7.89 -27.56
N GLU A 209 -27.04 6.69 -27.90
CA GLU A 209 -27.54 5.94 -29.06
C GLU A 209 -29.02 5.59 -28.92
N TYR A 210 -29.43 5.10 -27.74
CA TYR A 210 -30.84 4.84 -27.43
C TYR A 210 -31.70 6.09 -27.64
N ASN A 211 -31.31 7.25 -27.09
CA ASN A 211 -32.05 8.50 -27.27
C ASN A 211 -32.15 8.94 -28.73
N ASN A 212 -31.12 8.68 -29.54
CA ASN A 212 -31.17 9.00 -30.96
C ASN A 212 -32.14 8.07 -31.70
N CYS A 213 -32.11 6.77 -31.41
CA CYS A 213 -33.08 5.81 -31.93
C CYS A 213 -34.51 6.16 -31.53
N ASP A 214 -34.74 6.55 -30.27
CA ASP A 214 -36.05 6.94 -29.75
C ASP A 214 -36.61 8.16 -30.50
N ARG A 215 -35.77 9.18 -30.72
CA ARG A 215 -36.12 10.34 -31.57
C ARG A 215 -36.43 9.95 -33.01
N GLU A 216 -35.71 8.98 -33.58
CA GLU A 216 -36.02 8.47 -34.92
C GLU A 216 -37.35 7.73 -34.96
N ILE A 217 -37.65 6.92 -33.94
CA ILE A 217 -38.92 6.20 -33.80
C ILE A 217 -40.06 7.22 -33.73
N GLU A 218 -40.02 8.18 -32.82
CA GLU A 218 -41.04 9.23 -32.73
C GLU A 218 -41.22 9.97 -34.06
N ARG A 219 -40.12 10.27 -34.77
CA ARG A 219 -40.18 10.93 -36.08
C ARG A 219 -40.89 10.07 -37.12
N ARG A 220 -40.64 8.75 -37.13
CA ARG A 220 -41.27 7.80 -38.07
C ARG A 220 -42.73 7.59 -37.71
N GLU A 221 -43.07 7.49 -36.43
CA GLU A 221 -44.46 7.41 -35.95
C GLU A 221 -45.27 8.62 -36.38
N ARG A 222 -44.76 9.84 -36.16
CA ARG A 222 -45.43 11.07 -36.62
C ARG A 222 -45.70 11.06 -38.13
N LYS A 223 -44.78 10.53 -38.93
CA LYS A 223 -44.98 10.36 -40.39
C LYS A 223 -46.06 9.33 -40.71
N LEU A 224 -46.08 8.19 -40.01
CA LEU A 224 -47.13 7.17 -40.14
C LEU A 224 -48.50 7.72 -39.77
N THR A 225 -48.61 8.47 -38.66
CA THR A 225 -49.86 9.13 -38.25
C THR A 225 -50.32 10.15 -39.32
N ALA A 226 -49.41 10.94 -39.86
CA ALA A 226 -49.75 11.87 -40.95
C ALA A 226 -50.21 11.14 -42.22
N PHE A 227 -49.53 10.05 -42.60
CA PHE A 227 -49.88 9.24 -43.78
C PHE A 227 -51.23 8.54 -43.62
N THR A 228 -51.52 7.95 -42.46
CA THR A 228 -52.81 7.32 -42.17
C THR A 228 -53.96 8.32 -42.23
N TYR A 229 -53.77 9.53 -41.68
CA TYR A 229 -54.75 10.62 -41.80
C TYR A 229 -54.97 11.05 -43.25
N TYR A 230 -53.88 11.18 -44.04
CA TYR A 230 -53.97 11.49 -45.47
C TYR A 230 -54.76 10.43 -46.25
N MET A 231 -54.46 9.14 -46.04
CA MET A 231 -55.17 8.04 -46.70
C MET A 231 -56.66 8.01 -46.33
N ALA A 232 -57.00 8.27 -45.06
CA ALA A 232 -58.39 8.39 -44.61
C ALA A 232 -59.12 9.56 -45.30
N LEU A 233 -58.43 10.70 -45.48
CA LEU A 233 -58.98 11.88 -46.14
C LEU A 233 -59.20 11.64 -47.64
N VAL A 234 -58.26 10.98 -48.33
CA VAL A 234 -58.41 10.57 -49.73
C VAL A 234 -59.58 9.58 -49.89
N ALA A 235 -59.67 8.58 -49.01
CA ALA A 235 -60.79 7.63 -49.02
C ALA A 235 -62.14 8.32 -48.80
N PHE A 236 -62.19 9.31 -47.89
CA PHE A 236 -63.37 10.13 -47.65
C PHE A 236 -63.77 10.96 -48.88
N PHE A 237 -62.81 11.59 -49.56
CA PHE A 237 -63.07 12.32 -50.82
C PHE A 237 -63.57 11.39 -51.94
N PHE A 238 -62.98 10.19 -52.09
CA PHE A 238 -63.46 9.18 -53.05
C PHE A 238 -64.90 8.73 -52.75
N LEU A 239 -65.24 8.54 -51.47
CA LEU A 239 -66.59 8.21 -51.02
C LEU A 239 -67.58 9.34 -51.29
N LEU A 240 -67.16 10.59 -51.08
CA LEU A 240 -67.94 11.78 -51.42
C LEU A 240 -68.17 11.91 -52.92
N ASP A 241 -67.15 11.66 -53.74
CA ASP A 241 -67.28 11.67 -55.21
C ASP A 241 -68.22 10.56 -55.68
N LEU A 242 -68.13 9.35 -55.11
CA LEU A 242 -69.11 8.28 -55.36
C LEU A 242 -70.52 8.69 -54.91
N PHE A 243 -70.66 9.30 -53.73
CA PHE A 243 -71.95 9.74 -53.21
C PHE A 243 -72.56 10.84 -54.08
N PHE A 244 -71.77 11.83 -54.50
CA PHE A 244 -72.19 12.86 -55.45
C PHE A 244 -72.50 12.29 -56.83
N CYS A 245 -71.78 11.27 -57.29
CA CYS A 245 -72.09 10.58 -58.54
C CYS A 245 -73.42 9.82 -58.45
N THR A 246 -73.68 9.17 -57.31
CA THR A 246 -74.95 8.46 -57.02
C THR A 246 -76.12 9.44 -56.90
N ILE A 247 -75.93 10.57 -56.21
CA ILE A 247 -76.91 11.67 -56.17
C ILE A 247 -77.14 12.23 -57.57
N ARG A 248 -76.09 12.45 -58.37
CA ARG A 248 -76.23 12.96 -59.74
C ARG A 248 -76.95 11.96 -60.65
N PHE A 249 -76.82 10.66 -60.39
CA PHE A 249 -77.58 9.62 -61.08
C PHE A 249 -79.05 9.63 -60.64
N SER A 250 -79.31 9.71 -59.33
CA SER A 250 -80.67 9.70 -58.75
C SER A 250 -81.46 10.99 -59.04
N TYR A 251 -80.81 12.15 -59.07
CA TYR A 251 -81.42 13.43 -59.49
C TYR A 251 -81.34 13.67 -61.01
N GLY A 252 -80.55 12.88 -61.75
CA GLY A 252 -80.49 12.89 -63.21
C GLY A 252 -81.79 12.39 -63.86
N GLU A 253 -82.50 11.47 -63.20
CA GLU A 253 -83.84 11.05 -63.63
C GLU A 253 -84.94 12.08 -63.31
N LEU A 254 -84.80 12.87 -62.24
CA LEU A 254 -85.71 13.98 -61.92
C LEU A 254 -85.54 15.18 -62.88
N PHE A 255 -84.33 15.43 -63.38
CA PHE A 255 -84.06 16.52 -64.33
C PHE A 255 -84.53 16.25 -65.76
N ARG A 256 -84.92 15.02 -66.09
CA ARG A 256 -85.44 14.67 -67.43
C ARG A 256 -86.94 14.96 -67.60
N LYS A 257 -87.65 15.32 -66.52
CA LYS A 257 -89.12 15.53 -66.53
C LYS A 257 -89.62 16.98 -66.47
N SER A 258 -88.78 18.02 -66.44
CA SER A 258 -89.27 19.43 -66.49
C SER A 258 -88.20 20.43 -66.96
N PRO A 259 -88.24 20.92 -68.23
CA PRO A 259 -87.22 21.80 -68.79
C PRO A 259 -87.27 23.27 -68.30
N SER A 260 -88.26 23.68 -67.51
CA SER A 260 -88.57 25.10 -67.26
C SER A 260 -87.89 25.71 -66.03
N ILE A 261 -87.38 24.92 -65.08
CA ILE A 261 -86.90 25.43 -63.78
C ILE A 261 -85.38 25.71 -63.77
N VAL A 262 -84.63 25.08 -64.68
CA VAL A 262 -83.15 25.06 -64.68
C VAL A 262 -82.52 26.41 -65.04
N ARG A 263 -83.20 27.25 -65.83
CA ARG A 263 -82.67 28.59 -66.17
C ARG A 263 -82.77 29.59 -65.02
N SER A 264 -83.69 29.40 -64.07
CA SER A 264 -83.88 30.37 -62.97
C SER A 264 -82.87 30.20 -61.82
N LEU A 265 -82.46 28.97 -61.51
CA LEU A 265 -81.55 28.71 -60.40
C LEU A 265 -80.07 28.91 -60.76
N LEU A 266 -79.68 28.69 -62.01
CA LEU A 266 -78.30 28.89 -62.48
C LEU A 266 -77.89 30.37 -62.54
N TRP A 267 -78.85 31.29 -62.65
CA TRP A 267 -78.57 32.73 -62.62
C TRP A 267 -78.39 33.27 -61.18
N ARG A 268 -79.04 32.66 -60.18
CA ARG A 268 -79.09 33.20 -58.81
C ARG A 268 -77.91 32.80 -57.93
N LYS A 269 -77.14 31.74 -58.26
CA LYS A 269 -76.12 31.18 -57.34
C LYS A 269 -74.66 31.53 -57.61
N ARG A 270 -74.27 32.09 -58.76
CA ARG A 270 -72.84 32.44 -59.02
C ARG A 270 -72.48 33.93 -58.97
N LYS A 271 -73.42 34.79 -58.55
CA LYS A 271 -73.11 36.11 -57.99
C LYS A 271 -72.55 36.06 -56.56
N LYS A 272 -72.55 34.89 -55.90
CA LYS A 272 -72.05 34.69 -54.52
C LYS A 272 -70.66 34.03 -54.42
N SER A 273 -69.94 33.86 -55.54
CA SER A 273 -68.59 33.25 -55.57
C SER A 273 -67.50 34.25 -56.01
N LYS A 274 -67.74 35.54 -55.82
CA LYS A 274 -66.75 36.63 -55.94
C LYS A 274 -66.97 37.63 -54.82
N VAL A 275 -66.68 37.21 -53.58
CA VAL A 275 -66.16 38.03 -52.47
C VAL A 275 -65.26 37.08 -51.69
#